data_AF-A0A1S8BNX5-F1
#
_entry.id   AF-A0A1S8BNX5-F1
#
_cell.length_a   1.000
_cell.length_b   1.000
_cell.length_c   1.000
_cell.angle_alpha   90.00
_cell.angle_beta   90.00
_cell.angle_gamma   90.00
#
_symmetry.space_group_name_H-M   'P 1'
#
loop_
_entity.id
_entity.type
_entity.pdbx_description
1 polymer ?
#
loop_
_entity_poly.entity_id
_entity_poly.type
_entity_poly.pdbx_seq_one_letter_code
_entity_poly.pdbx_strand_id
1 'polypeptide(L)'
;MIHRLIDNGGMKVGEFCDKLGVSNKSYNNFLRQSGPTKGLSSDCYSNAWAYFKYREMNGIKLPSASGGSKKQKTDGADNAGASKAASKDKAITAADLADIHLPGEDDDAVEIYDTCDEMRKKMNAHMKKPGVTQAQFCRDLSAMYTSPTKITASQLSNFRSKKGPNAGNTTTIFYAAYCFFEKLRLKEGKPKSKHREEMEAVWSMRGGFDTTTRHDRGYLCIRGEEPVIDKYGMVQFVR
;
A
#
# COMPACT_ATOMS: atom_id res chain seq x y z
N MET A 1 30.03 -1.95 -4.39
CA MET A 1 29.42 -1.63 -3.07
C MET A 1 29.45 -0.13 -2.78
N ILE A 2 30.59 0.54 -3.00
CA ILE A 2 30.72 2.00 -2.82
C ILE A 2 29.72 2.79 -3.68
N HIS A 3 29.71 2.58 -5.00
CA HIS A 3 28.74 3.22 -5.90
C HIS A 3 27.30 3.01 -5.44
N ARG A 4 26.91 1.75 -5.15
CA ARG A 4 25.58 1.43 -4.62
C ARG A 4 25.22 2.16 -3.32
N LEU A 5 26.19 2.44 -2.44
CA LEU A 5 25.93 3.18 -1.20
C LEU A 5 25.70 4.67 -1.47
N ILE A 6 26.53 5.27 -2.32
CA ILE A 6 26.50 6.70 -2.63
C ILE A 6 25.34 7.04 -3.57
N ASP A 7 25.18 6.27 -4.65
CA ASP A 7 24.18 6.51 -5.69
C ASP A 7 22.75 6.30 -5.17
N ASN A 8 22.58 5.44 -4.15
CA ASN A 8 21.29 5.20 -3.50
C ASN A 8 21.07 6.09 -2.25
N GLY A 9 21.76 7.23 -2.16
CA GLY A 9 21.53 8.22 -1.12
C GLY A 9 21.83 7.77 0.31
N GLY A 10 22.63 6.70 0.48
CA GLY A 10 22.94 6.15 1.79
C GLY A 10 23.86 7.02 2.65
N MET A 11 24.70 7.83 2.02
CA MET A 11 25.51 8.89 2.64
C MET A 11 26.23 9.72 1.57
N LYS A 12 26.71 10.92 1.92
CA LYS A 12 27.48 11.76 0.99
C LYS A 12 28.92 11.25 0.85
N VAL A 13 29.55 11.56 -0.29
CA VAL A 13 30.94 11.19 -0.57
C VAL A 13 31.91 11.72 0.50
N GLY A 14 31.72 12.97 0.96
CA GLY A 14 32.54 13.55 2.02
C GLY A 14 32.45 12.77 3.33
N GLU A 15 31.22 12.53 3.81
CA GLU A 15 30.96 11.74 5.02
C GLU A 15 31.51 10.31 4.91
N PHE A 16 31.51 9.74 3.70
CA PHE A 16 32.08 8.42 3.45
C PHE A 16 33.61 8.44 3.51
N CYS A 17 34.24 9.46 2.92
CA CYS A 17 35.68 9.66 3.00
C CYS A 17 36.14 9.87 4.46
N ASP A 18 35.39 10.65 5.25
CA ASP A 18 35.68 10.91 6.67
C ASP A 18 35.61 9.62 7.50
N LYS A 19 34.57 8.79 7.30
CA LYS A 19 34.44 7.50 7.99
C LYS A 19 35.52 6.49 7.61
N LEU A 20 36.03 6.57 6.39
CA LEU A 20 37.12 5.71 5.94
C LEU A 20 38.50 6.27 6.29
N GLY A 21 38.59 7.51 6.79
CA GLY A 21 39.86 8.18 7.06
C GLY A 21 40.70 8.45 5.80
N VAL A 22 40.07 8.60 4.63
CA VAL A 22 40.76 8.80 3.34
C VAL A 22 40.46 10.16 2.75
N SER A 23 41.44 10.75 2.06
CA SER A 23 41.22 12.01 1.36
C SER A 23 40.28 11.85 0.16
N ASN A 24 39.53 12.90 -0.18
CA ASN A 24 38.66 12.91 -1.36
C ASN A 24 39.45 12.67 -2.67
N LYS A 25 40.72 13.11 -2.72
CA LYS A 25 41.63 12.86 -3.84
C LYS A 25 41.96 11.36 -3.97
N SER A 26 42.26 10.69 -2.86
CA SER A 26 42.53 9.25 -2.84
C SER A 26 41.30 8.44 -3.23
N TYR A 27 40.12 8.85 -2.77
CA TYR A 27 38.84 8.27 -3.16
C TYR A 27 38.58 8.37 -4.68
N ASN A 28 38.74 9.56 -5.26
CA ASN A 28 38.52 9.76 -6.71
C ASN A 28 39.56 9.02 -7.56
N ASN A 29 40.82 8.94 -7.09
CA ASN A 29 41.85 8.14 -7.75
C ASN A 29 41.51 6.66 -7.74
N PHE A 30 40.99 6.15 -6.62
CA PHE A 30 40.53 4.76 -6.51
C PHE A 30 39.33 4.47 -7.43
N LEU A 31 38.34 5.36 -7.49
CA LEU A 31 37.19 5.18 -8.40
C LEU A 31 37.57 5.19 -9.89
N ARG A 32 38.67 5.84 -10.26
CA ARG A 32 39.18 5.85 -11.64
C ARG A 32 39.91 4.55 -12.00
N GLN A 33 40.28 3.73 -11.03
CA GLN A 33 40.92 2.44 -11.27
C GLN A 33 39.84 1.40 -11.57
N SER A 34 40.04 0.62 -12.64
CA SER A 34 39.14 -0.47 -13.04
C SER A 34 39.96 -1.72 -13.33
N GLY A 35 39.58 -2.84 -12.72
CA GLY A 35 40.23 -4.14 -12.87
C GLY A 35 40.24 -4.92 -11.55
N PRO A 36 40.25 -6.26 -11.58
CA PRO A 36 40.14 -7.10 -10.37
C PRO A 36 41.25 -6.89 -9.34
N THR A 37 42.44 -6.45 -9.80
CA THR A 37 43.65 -6.29 -8.98
C THR A 37 44.12 -4.84 -8.86
N LYS A 38 43.57 -3.92 -9.67
CA LYS A 38 43.95 -2.50 -9.68
C LYS A 38 43.17 -1.76 -8.61
N GLY A 39 43.80 -1.59 -7.44
CA GLY A 39 43.22 -0.91 -6.27
C GLY A 39 43.42 -1.66 -4.95
N LEU A 40 43.97 -2.88 -4.98
CA LEU A 40 44.22 -3.71 -3.79
C LEU A 40 45.21 -3.07 -2.81
N SER A 41 46.15 -2.24 -3.30
CA SER A 41 47.12 -1.50 -2.48
C SER A 41 46.63 -0.11 -2.06
N SER A 42 45.37 0.25 -2.35
CA SER A 42 44.79 1.53 -1.95
C SER A 42 44.15 1.44 -0.57
N ASP A 43 44.48 2.37 0.32
CA ASP A 43 43.85 2.47 1.65
C ASP A 43 42.31 2.58 1.57
N CYS A 44 41.80 3.17 0.48
CA CYS A 44 40.37 3.27 0.23
C CYS A 44 39.70 1.91 0.04
N TYR A 45 40.40 0.92 -0.53
CA TYR A 45 39.85 -0.43 -0.73
C TYR A 45 39.76 -1.18 0.60
N SER A 46 40.87 -1.23 1.34
CA SER A 46 40.97 -1.93 2.63
C SER A 46 39.98 -1.37 3.65
N ASN A 47 39.91 -0.04 3.77
CA ASN A 47 39.02 0.61 4.73
C ASN A 47 37.55 0.48 4.31
N ALA A 48 37.24 0.58 3.02
CA ALA A 48 35.87 0.37 2.54
C ALA A 48 35.39 -1.07 2.78
N TRP A 49 36.26 -2.06 2.57
CA TRP A 49 35.93 -3.47 2.83
C TRP A 49 35.61 -3.71 4.31
N ALA A 50 36.44 -3.19 5.22
CA ALA A 50 36.19 -3.27 6.66
C ALA A 50 34.87 -2.60 7.06
N TYR A 51 34.57 -1.42 6.49
CA TYR A 51 33.32 -0.71 6.73
C TYR A 51 32.08 -1.49 6.27
N PHE A 52 32.11 -2.11 5.09
CA PHE A 52 30.99 -2.91 4.60
C PHE A 52 30.82 -4.22 5.39
N LYS A 53 31.92 -4.85 5.80
CA LYS A 53 31.87 -6.05 6.65
C LYS A 53 31.29 -5.75 8.03
N TYR A 54 31.69 -4.64 8.65
CA TYR A 54 31.11 -4.20 9.91
C TYR A 54 29.59 -3.96 9.78
N ARG A 55 29.13 -3.35 8.68
CA ARG A 55 27.69 -3.16 8.44
C ARG A 55 26.93 -4.47 8.22
N GLU A 56 27.54 -5.43 7.52
CA GLU A 56 26.98 -6.75 7.30
C GLU A 56 26.82 -7.52 8.63
N MET A 57 27.84 -7.52 9.48
CA MET A 57 27.81 -8.18 10.79
C MET A 57 26.78 -7.55 11.75
N ASN A 58 26.54 -6.24 11.64
CA ASN A 58 25.53 -5.54 12.44
C ASN A 58 24.13 -5.51 11.78
N GLY A 59 23.90 -6.27 10.69
CA GLY A 59 22.59 -6.35 10.03
C GLY A 59 22.14 -5.10 9.28
N ILE A 60 23.03 -4.11 9.09
CA ILE A 60 22.74 -2.83 8.42
C ILE A 60 22.86 -3.00 6.91
N LYS A 61 21.75 -3.37 6.26
CA LYS A 61 21.70 -3.59 4.79
C LYS A 61 22.10 -2.33 4.00
N LEU A 62 22.69 -2.54 2.83
CA LEU A 62 23.00 -1.45 1.90
C LEU A 62 21.70 -0.86 1.33
N PRO A 63 21.64 0.48 1.14
CA PRO A 63 20.49 1.07 0.48
C PRO A 63 20.36 0.46 -0.92
N SER A 64 19.19 -0.10 -1.19
CA SER A 64 18.81 -0.58 -2.50
C SER A 64 18.35 0.60 -3.34
N ALA A 65 18.51 0.53 -4.67
CA ALA A 65 18.22 1.61 -5.62
C ALA A 65 16.73 2.04 -5.69
N SER A 66 15.91 1.59 -4.75
CA SER A 66 14.51 1.98 -4.57
C SER A 66 14.30 2.94 -3.39
N GLY A 67 15.34 3.64 -2.91
CA GLY A 67 15.20 4.55 -1.77
C GLY A 67 16.19 5.70 -1.78
N GLY A 68 15.75 6.87 -2.27
CA GLY A 68 16.21 8.15 -1.74
C GLY A 68 17.11 9.00 -2.65
N SER A 69 16.49 9.96 -3.34
CA SER A 69 17.12 11.26 -3.58
C SER A 69 16.15 12.36 -3.19
N LYS A 70 16.18 12.76 -1.92
CA LYS A 70 15.64 14.06 -1.48
C LYS A 70 16.82 14.99 -1.22
N LYS A 71 16.99 15.96 -2.11
CA LYS A 71 17.92 17.07 -1.99
C LYS A 71 17.40 17.97 -0.86
N GLN A 72 18.14 18.05 0.23
CA GLN A 72 17.88 18.97 1.34
C GLN A 72 18.25 20.40 0.91
N LYS A 73 17.37 21.36 1.17
CA LYS A 73 17.75 22.77 1.33
C LYS A 73 17.19 23.27 2.65
N THR A 74 18.04 23.96 3.38
CA THR A 74 17.93 24.43 4.76
C THR A 74 17.04 25.66 4.93
N ASP A 75 16.39 25.67 6.09
CA ASP A 75 15.70 26.66 6.92
C ASP A 75 15.67 28.16 6.56
N GLY A 76 14.52 28.75 6.90
CA GLY A 76 14.25 30.18 7.04
C GLY A 76 12.83 30.44 7.60
N ALA A 77 12.74 30.43 8.93
CA ALA A 77 11.74 30.98 9.87
C ALA A 77 10.43 31.62 9.34
N ASP A 78 9.28 31.11 9.80
CA ASP A 78 8.39 31.74 10.82
C ASP A 78 6.89 31.43 10.67
N ASN A 79 6.29 31.14 11.84
CA ASN A 79 4.87 31.16 12.21
C ASN A 79 3.90 30.05 11.76
N ALA A 80 3.71 29.11 12.69
CA ALA A 80 2.43 28.69 13.28
C ALA A 80 1.23 28.41 12.36
N GLY A 81 0.90 27.11 12.21
CA GLY A 81 -0.47 26.68 11.89
C GLY A 81 -0.58 25.37 11.10
N ALA A 82 -1.11 24.33 11.76
CA ALA A 82 -1.81 23.18 11.18
C ALA A 82 -1.03 22.06 10.45
N SER A 83 -0.71 21.03 11.24
CA SER A 83 -1.01 19.61 10.98
C SER A 83 -0.49 18.89 9.71
N LYS A 84 0.64 18.18 9.91
CA LYS A 84 0.83 16.72 9.65
C LYS A 84 0.43 16.17 8.26
N ALA A 85 1.06 16.66 7.20
CA ALA A 85 1.15 15.92 5.92
C ALA A 85 2.27 14.85 5.99
N ALA A 86 2.00 13.72 6.63
CA ALA A 86 2.95 12.61 6.72
C ALA A 86 2.96 11.75 5.43
N SER A 87 4.14 11.65 4.81
CA SER A 87 4.62 10.52 3.97
C SER A 87 3.63 9.90 2.95
N LYS A 88 3.48 10.54 1.79
CA LYS A 88 2.56 10.08 0.72
C LYS A 88 3.10 8.94 -0.19
N ASP A 89 4.36 8.55 -0.07
CA ASP A 89 5.04 7.71 -1.09
C ASP A 89 5.42 6.28 -0.66
N LYS A 90 5.17 5.87 0.59
CA LYS A 90 5.38 4.47 1.01
C LYS A 90 4.10 3.67 0.77
N ALA A 91 4.21 2.54 0.07
CA ALA A 91 3.12 1.58 -0.04
C ALA A 91 2.72 1.07 1.35
N ILE A 92 1.45 1.29 1.73
CA ILE A 92 0.89 0.81 3.00
C ILE A 92 0.55 -0.66 2.85
N THR A 93 1.01 -1.46 3.82
CA THR A 93 0.84 -2.92 3.87
C THR A 93 -0.16 -3.32 4.96
N ALA A 94 -0.57 -4.59 5.02
CA ALA A 94 -1.42 -5.06 6.12
C ALA A 94 -0.76 -4.92 7.50
N ALA A 95 0.56 -5.11 7.59
CA ALA A 95 1.29 -4.93 8.85
C ALA A 95 1.21 -3.48 9.37
N ASP A 96 1.14 -2.50 8.46
CA ASP A 96 0.95 -1.11 8.80
C ASP A 96 -0.46 -0.82 9.37
N LEU A 97 -1.42 -1.72 9.17
CA LEU A 97 -2.82 -1.57 9.57
C LEU A 97 -3.23 -2.48 10.75
N ALA A 98 -2.31 -3.30 11.25
CA ALA A 98 -2.59 -4.31 12.28
C ALA A 98 -3.08 -3.70 13.60
N ASP A 99 -2.63 -2.50 13.95
CA ASP A 99 -3.01 -1.82 15.20
C ASP A 99 -4.43 -1.21 15.18
N ILE A 100 -5.10 -1.22 14.02
CA ILE A 100 -6.44 -0.67 13.85
C ILE A 100 -7.44 -1.81 13.80
N HIS A 101 -8.42 -1.76 14.69
CA HIS A 101 -9.47 -2.77 14.80
C HIS A 101 -10.81 -2.19 14.32
N LEU A 102 -11.54 -2.97 13.53
CA LEU A 102 -12.90 -2.64 13.08
C LEU A 102 -13.96 -3.42 13.88
N PRO A 103 -15.15 -2.85 14.13
CA PRO A 103 -16.24 -3.59 14.75
C PRO A 103 -16.62 -4.83 13.93
N GLY A 104 -16.63 -6.01 14.57
CA GLY A 104 -16.95 -7.29 13.94
C GLY A 104 -15.77 -7.97 13.22
N GLU A 105 -14.55 -7.44 13.34
CA GLU A 105 -13.38 -8.00 12.67
C GLU A 105 -12.94 -9.37 13.22
N ASP A 106 -13.08 -9.57 14.53
CA ASP A 106 -12.68 -10.84 15.19
C ASP A 106 -13.43 -12.05 14.62
N ASP A 107 -14.68 -11.84 14.20
CA ASP A 107 -15.58 -12.87 13.64
C ASP A 107 -15.66 -12.85 12.10
N ASP A 108 -14.78 -12.09 11.43
CA ASP A 108 -14.83 -11.87 9.97
C ASP A 108 -16.20 -11.33 9.49
N ALA A 109 -16.90 -10.55 10.34
CA ALA A 109 -18.29 -10.12 10.18
C ALA A 109 -18.49 -8.59 10.13
N VAL A 110 -17.44 -7.84 9.78
CA VAL A 110 -17.49 -6.37 9.63
C VAL A 110 -18.57 -5.95 8.62
N GLU A 111 -19.46 -5.05 9.06
CA GLU A 111 -20.50 -4.47 8.21
C GLU A 111 -19.91 -3.59 7.09
N ILE A 112 -20.33 -3.85 5.86
CA ILE A 112 -19.84 -3.16 4.66
C ILE A 112 -20.80 -2.05 4.28
N TYR A 113 -20.31 -0.82 4.04
CA TYR A 113 -21.12 0.28 3.50
C TYR A 113 -20.44 0.97 2.33
N ASP A 114 -20.03 0.17 1.36
CA ASP A 114 -19.57 0.61 0.06
C ASP A 114 -20.07 -0.40 -0.97
N THR A 115 -20.25 0.04 -2.21
CA THR A 115 -20.58 -0.85 -3.32
C THR A 115 -19.33 -1.53 -3.89
N CYS A 116 -19.53 -2.60 -4.67
CA CYS A 116 -18.45 -3.23 -5.44
C CYS A 116 -17.80 -2.26 -6.44
N ASP A 117 -18.55 -1.30 -7.00
CA ASP A 117 -17.99 -0.26 -7.88
C ASP A 117 -17.03 0.66 -7.12
N GLU A 118 -17.40 1.11 -5.92
CA GLU A 118 -16.51 1.93 -5.09
C GLU A 118 -15.26 1.17 -4.64
N MET A 119 -15.41 -0.11 -4.25
CA MET A 119 -14.26 -0.96 -3.94
C MET A 119 -13.32 -1.09 -5.14
N ARG A 120 -13.85 -1.34 -6.35
CA ARG A 120 -13.04 -1.36 -7.57
C ARG A 120 -12.30 -0.05 -7.82
N LYS A 121 -12.94 1.11 -7.59
CA LYS A 121 -12.28 2.43 -7.69
C LYS A 121 -11.12 2.56 -6.70
N LYS A 122 -11.33 2.22 -5.43
CA LYS A 122 -10.30 2.28 -4.38
C LYS A 122 -9.13 1.34 -4.68
N MET A 123 -9.41 0.11 -5.10
CA MET A 123 -8.41 -0.89 -5.49
C MET A 123 -7.59 -0.42 -6.69
N ASN A 124 -8.24 0.09 -7.74
CA ASN A 124 -7.54 0.61 -8.92
C ASN A 124 -6.66 1.82 -8.58
N ALA A 125 -7.11 2.71 -7.69
CA ALA A 125 -6.30 3.83 -7.21
C ALA A 125 -5.10 3.36 -6.38
N HIS A 126 -5.29 2.36 -5.51
CA HIS A 126 -4.22 1.79 -4.70
C HIS A 126 -3.15 1.12 -5.56
N MET A 127 -3.56 0.33 -6.57
CA MET A 127 -2.66 -0.35 -7.51
C MET A 127 -1.87 0.60 -8.42
N LYS A 128 -2.28 1.87 -8.56
CA LYS A 128 -1.52 2.89 -9.29
C LYS A 128 -0.42 3.54 -8.45
N LYS A 129 -0.41 3.36 -7.13
CA LYS A 129 0.62 3.93 -6.27
C LYS A 129 1.98 3.24 -6.52
N PRO A 130 3.09 4.00 -6.53
CA PRO A 130 4.40 3.41 -6.69
C PRO A 130 4.69 2.40 -5.56
N GLY A 131 5.31 1.28 -5.90
CA GLY A 131 5.69 0.24 -4.94
C GLY A 131 4.58 -0.74 -4.53
N VAL A 132 3.34 -0.54 -4.98
CA VAL A 132 2.25 -1.53 -4.78
C VAL A 132 2.33 -2.58 -5.89
N THR A 133 2.55 -3.84 -5.53
CA THR A 133 2.47 -4.97 -6.47
C THR A 133 1.18 -5.75 -6.26
N GLN A 134 0.66 -6.37 -7.31
CA GLN A 134 -0.58 -7.16 -7.22
C GLN A 134 -0.43 -8.32 -6.23
N ALA A 135 0.73 -8.97 -6.23
CA ALA A 135 1.04 -10.07 -5.32
C ALA A 135 1.11 -9.61 -3.85
N GLN A 136 1.71 -8.44 -3.59
CA GLN A 136 1.73 -7.88 -2.24
C GLN A 136 0.32 -7.51 -1.79
N PHE A 137 -0.46 -6.84 -2.64
CA PHE A 137 -1.83 -6.48 -2.29
C PHE A 137 -2.71 -7.72 -2.02
N CYS A 138 -2.55 -8.81 -2.77
CA CYS A 138 -3.25 -10.07 -2.47
C CYS A 138 -2.89 -10.63 -1.08
N ARG A 139 -1.62 -10.53 -0.65
CA ARG A 139 -1.20 -10.91 0.71
C ARG A 139 -1.79 -9.98 1.76
N ASP A 140 -1.80 -8.68 1.49
CA ASP A 140 -2.36 -7.68 2.39
C ASP A 140 -3.88 -7.91 2.58
N LEU A 141 -4.62 -8.20 1.51
CA LEU A 141 -6.03 -8.56 1.58
C LEU A 141 -6.26 -9.89 2.32
N SER A 142 -5.40 -10.89 2.09
CA SER A 142 -5.50 -12.18 2.79
C SER A 142 -5.37 -12.01 4.31
N ALA A 143 -4.55 -11.05 4.75
CA ALA A 143 -4.32 -10.74 6.16
C ALA A 143 -5.46 -9.94 6.82
N MET A 144 -6.51 -9.56 6.08
CA MET A 144 -7.70 -8.91 6.65
C MET A 144 -8.72 -9.92 7.19
N TYR A 145 -8.43 -11.22 7.04
CA TYR A 145 -9.22 -12.28 7.64
C TYR A 145 -8.52 -12.79 8.89
N THR A 146 -9.30 -13.05 9.94
CA THR A 146 -8.84 -13.78 11.14
C THR A 146 -8.57 -15.24 10.80
N SER A 147 -9.44 -15.83 9.97
CA SER A 147 -9.26 -17.18 9.43
C SER A 147 -8.22 -17.21 8.29
N PRO A 148 -7.46 -18.31 8.12
CA PRO A 148 -6.44 -18.42 7.06
C PRO A 148 -7.09 -18.45 5.66
N THR A 149 -7.29 -17.27 5.08
CA THR A 149 -7.94 -17.08 3.79
C THR A 149 -6.92 -16.69 2.73
N LYS A 150 -6.84 -17.46 1.64
CA LYS A 150 -5.91 -17.18 0.53
C LYS A 150 -6.62 -16.44 -0.60
N ILE A 151 -6.21 -15.19 -0.85
CA ILE A 151 -6.63 -14.41 -2.01
C ILE A 151 -5.57 -14.50 -3.11
N THR A 152 -6.00 -14.80 -4.33
CA THR A 152 -5.14 -14.96 -5.50
C THR A 152 -5.26 -13.80 -6.48
N ALA A 153 -4.22 -13.60 -7.31
CA ALA A 153 -4.23 -12.56 -8.35
C ALA A 153 -5.35 -12.76 -9.38
N SER A 154 -5.72 -14.01 -9.69
CA SER A 154 -6.83 -14.32 -10.61
C SER A 154 -8.17 -13.85 -10.05
N GLN A 155 -8.48 -14.18 -8.79
CA GLN A 155 -9.69 -13.69 -8.12
C GLN A 155 -9.71 -12.16 -8.09
N LEU A 156 -8.57 -11.52 -7.81
CA LEU A 156 -8.43 -10.07 -7.78
C LEU A 156 -8.72 -9.44 -9.14
N SER A 157 -8.15 -9.99 -10.21
CA SER A 157 -8.41 -9.54 -11.59
C SER A 157 -9.87 -9.75 -11.99
N ASN A 158 -10.46 -10.90 -11.63
CA ASN A 158 -11.87 -11.21 -11.90
C ASN A 158 -12.82 -10.28 -11.17
N PHE A 159 -12.54 -9.92 -9.92
CA PHE A 159 -13.34 -8.93 -9.19
C PHE A 159 -13.25 -7.57 -9.88
N ARG A 160 -12.04 -7.13 -10.25
CA ARG A 160 -11.78 -5.82 -10.87
C ARG A 160 -12.37 -5.67 -12.27
N SER A 161 -12.59 -6.76 -13.01
CA SER A 161 -13.15 -6.72 -14.37
C SER A 161 -14.68 -6.65 -14.40
N LYS A 162 -15.37 -6.96 -13.29
CA LYS A 162 -16.83 -6.85 -13.17
C LYS A 162 -17.31 -5.40 -13.24
N LYS A 163 -18.62 -5.23 -13.42
CA LYS A 163 -19.33 -3.96 -13.45
C LYS A 163 -20.65 -4.06 -12.69
N GLY A 164 -21.04 -2.99 -12.00
CA GLY A 164 -22.28 -2.92 -11.23
C GLY A 164 -22.07 -2.92 -9.72
N PRO A 165 -23.03 -2.34 -8.97
CA PRO A 165 -22.88 -2.00 -7.56
C PRO A 165 -22.77 -3.24 -6.66
N ASN A 166 -23.36 -4.38 -7.02
CA ASN A 166 -23.28 -5.63 -6.27
C ASN A 166 -22.42 -6.72 -6.97
N ALA A 167 -21.81 -6.42 -8.12
CA ALA A 167 -21.11 -7.43 -8.90
C ALA A 167 -19.80 -7.89 -8.23
N GLY A 168 -19.86 -9.03 -7.55
CA GLY A 168 -18.76 -9.56 -6.74
C GLY A 168 -18.96 -9.44 -5.22
N ASN A 169 -20.16 -9.07 -4.77
CA ASN A 169 -20.50 -8.86 -3.37
C ASN A 169 -20.28 -10.08 -2.47
N THR A 170 -20.43 -11.30 -2.99
CA THR A 170 -20.20 -12.54 -2.23
C THR A 170 -18.76 -13.04 -2.27
N THR A 171 -17.82 -12.26 -2.83
CA THR A 171 -16.42 -12.70 -2.95
C THR A 171 -15.62 -12.29 -1.73
N THR A 172 -14.63 -13.11 -1.35
CA THR A 172 -13.74 -12.81 -0.21
C THR A 172 -12.96 -11.51 -0.40
N ILE A 173 -12.72 -11.11 -1.65
CA ILE A 173 -12.05 -9.85 -1.98
C ILE A 173 -12.87 -8.64 -1.56
N PHE A 174 -14.20 -8.72 -1.66
CA PHE A 174 -15.05 -7.57 -1.37
C PHE A 174 -14.95 -7.18 0.11
N TYR A 175 -15.11 -8.16 1.00
CA TYR A 175 -14.91 -8.01 2.45
C TYR A 175 -13.48 -7.56 2.79
N ALA A 176 -12.47 -8.30 2.31
CA ALA A 176 -11.08 -7.98 2.64
C ALA A 176 -10.66 -6.59 2.14
N ALA A 177 -11.06 -6.20 0.93
CA ALA A 177 -10.74 -4.89 0.38
C ALA A 177 -11.40 -3.79 1.20
N TYR A 178 -12.65 -4.00 1.59
CA TYR A 178 -13.36 -3.06 2.43
C TYR A 178 -12.65 -2.86 3.79
N CYS A 179 -12.33 -3.93 4.51
CA CYS A 179 -11.60 -3.87 5.77
C CYS A 179 -10.24 -3.15 5.61
N PHE A 180 -9.49 -3.50 4.56
CA PHE A 180 -8.21 -2.85 4.26
C PHE A 180 -8.36 -1.34 4.04
N PHE A 181 -9.30 -0.91 3.21
CA PHE A 181 -9.48 0.52 2.90
C PHE A 181 -10.09 1.30 4.06
N GLU A 182 -10.91 0.67 4.89
CA GLU A 182 -11.48 1.32 6.07
C GLU A 182 -10.43 1.52 7.16
N LYS A 183 -9.60 0.50 7.43
CA LYS A 183 -8.41 0.65 8.30
C LYS A 183 -7.46 1.71 7.76
N LEU A 184 -7.21 1.73 6.44
CA LEU A 184 -6.39 2.76 5.81
C LEU A 184 -6.98 4.17 6.00
N ARG A 185 -8.30 4.33 5.86
CA ARG A 185 -9.00 5.61 6.10
C ARG A 185 -8.79 6.08 7.54
N LEU A 186 -8.98 5.18 8.52
CA LEU A 186 -8.78 5.47 9.93
C LEU A 186 -7.32 5.84 10.22
N LYS A 187 -6.35 5.11 9.66
CA LYS A 187 -4.92 5.41 9.80
C LYS A 187 -4.57 6.80 9.28
N GLU A 188 -5.13 7.18 8.13
CA GLU A 188 -4.89 8.47 7.49
C GLU A 188 -5.75 9.61 8.10
N GLY A 189 -6.66 9.31 9.04
CA GLY A 189 -7.56 10.28 9.65
C GLY A 189 -8.52 10.94 8.66
N LYS A 190 -8.86 10.25 7.56
CA LYS A 190 -9.72 10.81 6.50
C LYS A 190 -11.20 10.74 6.90
N PRO A 191 -11.99 11.78 6.57
CA PRO A 191 -13.43 11.70 6.77
C PRO A 191 -14.05 10.60 5.88
N LYS A 192 -15.27 10.18 6.24
CA LYS A 192 -16.07 9.32 5.38
C LYS A 192 -16.38 10.04 4.07
N SER A 193 -16.51 9.29 2.98
CA SER A 193 -16.96 9.88 1.72
C SER A 193 -18.46 10.16 1.78
N LYS A 194 -18.96 11.10 0.96
CA LYS A 194 -20.40 11.32 0.82
C LYS A 194 -21.16 10.03 0.45
N HIS A 195 -20.59 9.23 -0.46
CA HIS A 195 -21.19 7.95 -0.83
C HIS A 195 -21.28 6.99 0.36
N ARG A 196 -20.26 6.98 1.23
CA ARG A 196 -20.25 6.17 2.44
C ARG A 196 -21.37 6.57 3.41
N GLU A 197 -21.57 7.87 3.62
CA GLU A 197 -22.65 8.38 4.48
C GLU A 197 -24.03 8.03 3.91
N GLU A 198 -24.21 8.15 2.59
CA GLU A 198 -25.44 7.72 1.91
C GLU A 198 -25.66 6.20 2.03
N MET A 199 -24.61 5.39 1.91
CA MET A 199 -24.70 3.93 2.08
C MET A 199 -25.07 3.55 3.51
N GLU A 200 -24.53 4.23 4.52
CA GLU A 200 -24.93 4.03 5.92
C GLU A 200 -26.41 4.39 6.13
N ALA A 201 -26.90 5.46 5.51
CA ALA A 201 -28.32 5.83 5.60
C ALA A 201 -29.26 4.77 4.99
N VAL A 202 -28.84 4.10 3.91
CA VAL A 202 -29.64 3.07 3.22
C VAL A 202 -29.54 1.69 3.87
N TRP A 203 -28.34 1.29 4.31
CA TRP A 203 -28.03 -0.08 4.69
C TRP A 203 -27.84 -0.32 6.20
N SER A 204 -27.77 0.72 7.05
CA SER A 204 -27.54 0.56 8.51
C SER A 204 -28.62 -0.29 9.18
N MET A 205 -29.89 -0.05 8.85
CA MET A 205 -31.00 -0.85 9.39
C MET A 205 -31.01 -2.31 8.89
N ARG A 206 -30.14 -2.66 7.95
CA ARG A 206 -30.06 -3.99 7.32
C ARG A 206 -28.78 -4.75 7.70
N GLY A 207 -27.93 -4.19 8.55
CA GLY A 207 -26.64 -4.79 8.91
C GLY A 207 -25.57 -4.65 7.83
N GLY A 208 -25.64 -3.58 7.01
CA GLY A 208 -24.69 -3.33 5.92
C GLY A 208 -25.10 -3.93 4.57
N PHE A 209 -24.24 -3.73 3.58
CA PHE A 209 -24.42 -4.16 2.20
C PHE A 209 -24.47 -5.68 2.09
N ASP A 210 -25.37 -6.20 1.26
CA ASP A 210 -25.55 -7.63 1.11
C ASP A 210 -24.29 -8.32 0.54
N THR A 211 -23.69 -9.20 1.35
CA THR A 211 -22.52 -10.03 1.01
C THR A 211 -22.87 -11.50 0.79
N THR A 212 -24.15 -11.86 0.91
CA THR A 212 -24.60 -13.26 0.95
C THR A 212 -25.33 -13.66 -0.31
N THR A 213 -26.15 -12.76 -0.85
CA THR A 213 -26.94 -13.03 -2.03
C THR A 213 -26.10 -12.81 -3.29
N ARG A 214 -26.01 -13.81 -4.16
CA ARG A 214 -25.29 -13.64 -5.42
C ARG A 214 -25.99 -12.62 -6.33
N HIS A 215 -25.18 -11.73 -6.93
CA HIS A 215 -25.63 -10.74 -7.92
C HIS A 215 -26.29 -11.31 -9.19
N ASP A 216 -26.02 -12.58 -9.54
CA ASP A 216 -26.48 -13.25 -10.77
C ASP A 216 -27.76 -14.09 -10.55
N ARG A 217 -28.46 -13.88 -9.42
CA ARG A 217 -29.74 -14.54 -9.13
C ARG A 217 -30.86 -14.04 -10.04
N GLY A 218 -31.84 -14.91 -10.29
CA GLY A 218 -33.12 -14.49 -10.87
C GLY A 218 -33.99 -13.74 -9.85
N TYR A 219 -34.90 -12.91 -10.36
CA TYR A 219 -35.96 -12.26 -9.58
C TYR A 219 -37.32 -12.65 -10.14
N LEU A 220 -38.23 -13.07 -9.26
CA LEU A 220 -39.63 -13.22 -9.59
C LEU A 220 -40.28 -11.84 -9.50
N CYS A 221 -40.91 -11.39 -10.58
CA CYS A 221 -41.58 -10.09 -10.69
C CYS A 221 -42.98 -10.25 -11.29
N ILE A 222 -43.87 -9.28 -11.04
CA ILE A 222 -45.21 -9.26 -11.60
C ILE A 222 -45.12 -8.90 -13.10
N ARG A 223 -46.09 -9.35 -13.91
CA ARG A 223 -46.14 -8.98 -15.33
C ARG A 223 -46.12 -7.47 -15.52
N GLY A 224 -45.08 -6.97 -16.19
CA GLY A 224 -44.86 -5.54 -16.46
C GLY A 224 -43.93 -4.85 -15.45
N GLU A 225 -43.41 -5.56 -14.44
CA GLU A 225 -42.33 -5.06 -13.60
C GLU A 225 -40.97 -5.58 -14.07
N GLU A 226 -39.94 -4.76 -13.90
CA GLU A 226 -38.55 -5.12 -14.15
C GLU A 226 -37.70 -4.87 -12.89
N PRO A 227 -36.86 -5.83 -12.48
CA PRO A 227 -35.91 -5.63 -11.40
C PRO A 227 -34.76 -4.73 -11.87
N VAL A 228 -34.57 -3.60 -11.20
CA VAL A 228 -33.47 -2.66 -11.42
C VAL A 228 -32.64 -2.55 -10.16
N ILE A 229 -31.33 -2.53 -10.31
CA ILE A 229 -30.39 -2.31 -9.21
C ILE A 229 -29.98 -0.85 -9.23
N ASP A 230 -30.25 -0.13 -8.14
CA ASP A 230 -29.88 1.28 -8.01
C ASP A 230 -28.38 1.46 -7.73
N LYS A 231 -27.93 2.72 -7.68
CA LYS A 231 -26.51 3.06 -7.42
C LYS A 231 -26.00 2.62 -6.04
N TYR A 232 -26.89 2.25 -5.12
CA TYR A 232 -26.57 1.76 -3.77
C TYR A 232 -26.63 0.23 -3.68
N GLY A 233 -26.87 -0.46 -4.80
CA GLY A 233 -26.99 -1.92 -4.86
C GLY A 233 -28.33 -2.46 -4.37
N MET A 234 -29.32 -1.59 -4.14
CA MET A 234 -30.67 -2.01 -3.77
C MET A 234 -31.43 -2.46 -5.00
N VAL A 235 -32.14 -3.59 -4.88
CA VAL A 235 -33.04 -4.08 -5.91
C VAL A 235 -34.38 -3.40 -5.73
N GLN A 236 -34.83 -2.73 -6.78
CA GLN A 236 -36.14 -2.09 -6.88
C GLN A 236 -36.90 -2.72 -8.06
N PHE A 237 -38.21 -2.87 -7.94
CA PHE A 237 -39.06 -3.30 -9.04
C PHE A 237 -39.74 -2.06 -9.61
N VAL A 238 -39.49 -1.78 -10.88
CA VAL A 238 -40.07 -0.64 -11.59
C VAL A 238 -41.07 -1.15 -12.63
N ARG A 239 -42.12 -0.38 -12.90
CA ARG A 239 -43.18 -0.72 -13.87
C ARG A 239 -43.11 0.16 -15.10
#